data_AF-A0A924BTM8-F1
#
_entry.id   AF-A0A924BTM8-F1
#
_cell.length_a   1.000
_cell.length_b   1.000
_cell.length_c   1.000
_cell.angle_alpha   90.00
_cell.angle_beta   90.00
_cell.angle_gamma   90.00
#
_symmetry.space_group_name_H-M   'P 1'
#
loop_
_entity.id
_entity.type
_entity.pdbx_description
1 polymer ?
#
loop_
_entity_poly.entity_id
_entity_poly.type
_entity_poly.pdbx_seq_one_letter_code
_entity_poly.pdbx_strand_id
1 'polypeptide(L)'
;MKILKSIFDFYIKSSIHVAVAVFSLVQITKITLNITDAANLSYVVFFGTIIGYNFLKYGKLFASNKYFFKNKTEIFIVSLLASFEMVFYFLQLSNEIKLALCQIGIVVLLYPFFRKYGIFKMFIVAFCITFITVYVIALQDKIQAIYLLQRFFIIVCLLIPLEIVDLEIDAKSIITLPQIIGTKKTKLFGYFLLLNCFLLDLYYTELKIYVIINTFILTLIALFIFFSSGNRSKYFASFWVESIPILWWLLLLIFS
;
A
#
# COMPACT_ATOMS: atom_id res chain seq x y z
N MET A 1 -22.04 16.98 -11.45
CA MET A 1 -20.55 16.96 -11.47
C MET A 1 -19.91 17.29 -10.10
N LYS A 2 -20.31 18.36 -9.39
CA LYS A 2 -19.72 18.70 -8.07
C LYS A 2 -19.88 17.62 -6.99
N ILE A 3 -21.06 16.99 -6.91
CA ILE A 3 -21.35 15.92 -5.94
C ILE A 3 -20.48 14.67 -6.20
N LEU A 4 -20.45 14.19 -7.45
CA LEU A 4 -19.64 13.02 -7.82
C LEU A 4 -18.14 13.24 -7.52
N LYS A 5 -17.61 14.42 -7.86
CA LYS A 5 -16.24 14.81 -7.51
C LYS A 5 -16.02 14.84 -6.00
N SER A 6 -16.99 15.33 -5.23
CA SER A 6 -16.90 15.36 -3.77
C SER A 6 -16.85 13.95 -3.15
N ILE A 7 -17.68 13.04 -3.63
CA ILE A 7 -17.69 11.63 -3.18
C ILE A 7 -16.36 10.96 -3.53
N PHE A 8 -15.87 11.16 -4.75
CA PHE A 8 -14.60 10.61 -5.20
C PHE A 8 -13.41 11.18 -4.39
N ASP A 9 -13.41 12.47 -4.14
CA ASP A 9 -12.43 13.11 -3.27
C ASP A 9 -12.47 12.56 -1.85
N PHE A 10 -13.67 12.31 -1.32
CA PHE A 10 -13.85 11.72 -0.01
C PHE A 10 -13.26 10.31 0.03
N TYR A 11 -13.54 9.46 -0.95
CA TYR A 11 -13.03 8.09 -1.06
C TYR A 11 -11.48 8.03 -1.01
N ILE A 12 -10.80 8.94 -1.71
CA ILE A 12 -9.33 9.01 -1.70
C ILE A 12 -8.82 9.65 -0.39
N LYS A 13 -9.40 10.77 0.05
CA LYS A 13 -8.93 11.51 1.23
C LYS A 13 -9.13 10.75 2.53
N SER A 14 -10.18 9.92 2.62
CA SER A 14 -10.46 9.04 3.76
C SER A 14 -9.64 7.74 3.76
N SER A 15 -8.72 7.58 2.80
CA SER A 15 -7.83 6.42 2.65
C SER A 15 -8.53 5.09 2.35
N ILE A 16 -9.81 5.13 1.95
CA ILE A 16 -10.56 3.92 1.56
C ILE A 16 -9.95 3.32 0.29
N HIS A 17 -9.55 4.14 -0.68
CA HIS A 17 -8.92 3.64 -1.91
C HIS A 17 -7.66 2.81 -1.66
N VAL A 18 -6.73 3.37 -0.87
CA VAL A 18 -5.51 2.67 -0.43
C VAL A 18 -5.86 1.38 0.30
N ALA A 19 -6.87 1.41 1.17
CA ALA A 19 -7.31 0.21 1.89
C ALA A 19 -7.81 -0.89 0.94
N VAL A 20 -8.57 -0.54 -0.10
CA VAL A 20 -8.98 -1.50 -1.15
C VAL A 20 -7.75 -2.05 -1.88
N ALA A 21 -6.76 -1.23 -2.18
CA ALA A 21 -5.52 -1.67 -2.82
C ALA A 21 -4.73 -2.66 -1.93
N VAL A 22 -4.55 -2.35 -0.64
CA VAL A 22 -3.85 -3.24 0.30
C VAL A 22 -4.65 -4.52 0.57
N PHE A 23 -5.98 -4.43 0.64
CA PHE A 23 -6.85 -5.61 0.68
C PHE A 23 -6.69 -6.48 -0.57
N SER A 24 -6.57 -5.86 -1.75
CA SER A 24 -6.35 -6.59 -3.01
C SER A 24 -5.01 -7.32 -3.00
N LEU A 25 -3.96 -6.72 -2.43
CA LEU A 25 -2.66 -7.40 -2.22
C LEU A 25 -2.79 -8.63 -1.31
N VAL A 26 -3.61 -8.56 -0.26
CA VAL A 26 -3.91 -9.71 0.59
C VAL A 26 -4.59 -10.82 -0.23
N GLN A 27 -5.58 -10.47 -1.05
CA GLN A 27 -6.27 -11.47 -1.87
C GLN A 27 -5.36 -12.09 -2.94
N ILE A 28 -4.48 -11.30 -3.55
CA ILE A 28 -3.47 -11.80 -4.49
C ILE A 28 -2.63 -12.88 -3.79
N THR A 29 -2.09 -12.59 -2.60
CA THR A 29 -1.30 -13.59 -1.85
C THR A 29 -2.11 -14.84 -1.53
N LYS A 30 -3.38 -14.69 -1.12
CA LYS A 30 -4.26 -15.84 -0.86
C LYS A 30 -4.47 -16.70 -2.09
N ILE A 31 -4.70 -16.11 -3.26
CA ILE A 31 -4.84 -16.85 -4.53
C ILE A 31 -3.52 -17.53 -4.89
N THR A 32 -2.39 -16.82 -4.81
CA THR A 32 -1.07 -17.35 -5.17
C THR A 32 -0.65 -18.53 -4.28
N LEU A 33 -1.00 -18.49 -2.99
CA LEU A 33 -0.63 -19.51 -2.01
C LEU A 33 -1.76 -20.53 -1.74
N ASN A 34 -2.88 -20.44 -2.45
CA ASN A 34 -4.08 -21.26 -2.24
C ASN A 34 -4.61 -21.25 -0.79
N ILE A 35 -4.57 -20.08 -0.13
CA ILE A 35 -5.04 -19.90 1.25
C ILE A 35 -6.51 -19.48 1.25
N THR A 36 -7.39 -20.33 1.77
CA THR A 36 -8.83 -20.08 1.85
C THR A 36 -9.26 -19.40 3.16
N ASP A 37 -8.67 -19.81 4.30
CA ASP A 37 -9.10 -19.40 5.65
C ASP A 37 -8.33 -18.17 6.21
N ALA A 38 -8.53 -17.01 5.57
CA ALA A 38 -7.95 -15.74 6.03
C ALA A 38 -8.87 -14.52 5.84
N ALA A 39 -10.19 -14.71 5.91
CA ALA A 39 -11.18 -13.64 5.73
C ALA A 39 -11.05 -12.55 6.81
N ASN A 40 -11.02 -12.95 8.08
CA ASN A 40 -10.88 -12.01 9.20
C ASN A 40 -9.60 -11.18 9.09
N LEU A 41 -8.48 -11.79 8.70
CA LEU A 41 -7.22 -11.08 8.50
C LEU A 41 -7.32 -10.06 7.36
N SER A 42 -8.00 -10.42 6.27
CA SER A 42 -8.26 -9.51 5.15
C SER A 42 -9.01 -8.25 5.61
N TYR A 43 -10.04 -8.41 6.44
CA TYR A 43 -10.80 -7.29 7.01
C TYR A 43 -9.97 -6.46 7.99
N VAL A 44 -9.19 -7.10 8.87
CA VAL A 44 -8.27 -6.37 9.77
C VAL A 44 -7.27 -5.54 8.99
N VAL A 45 -6.70 -6.08 7.90
CA VAL A 45 -5.78 -5.33 7.03
C VAL A 45 -6.49 -4.18 6.33
N PHE A 46 -7.70 -4.37 5.83
CA PHE A 46 -8.49 -3.30 5.19
C PHE A 46 -8.77 -2.14 6.17
N PHE A 47 -9.43 -2.43 7.29
CA PHE A 47 -9.80 -1.41 8.26
C PHE A 47 -8.57 -0.80 8.96
N GLY A 48 -7.56 -1.62 9.26
CA GLY A 48 -6.27 -1.17 9.78
C GLY A 48 -5.54 -0.22 8.83
N THR A 49 -5.64 -0.44 7.51
CA THR A 49 -5.08 0.48 6.51
C THR A 49 -5.79 1.83 6.55
N ILE A 50 -7.13 1.86 6.65
CA ILE A 50 -7.89 3.12 6.81
C ILE A 50 -7.40 3.88 8.04
N ILE A 51 -7.35 3.22 9.19
CA ILE A 51 -6.96 3.83 10.47
C ILE A 51 -5.51 4.32 10.42
N GLY A 52 -4.58 3.47 9.97
CA GLY A 52 -3.16 3.80 9.91
C GLY A 52 -2.88 5.01 9.02
N TYR A 53 -3.42 5.03 7.80
CA TYR A 53 -3.22 6.17 6.90
C TYR A 53 -3.92 7.44 7.39
N ASN A 54 -5.13 7.33 7.95
CA ASN A 54 -5.84 8.51 8.49
C ASN A 54 -5.17 9.04 9.76
N PHE A 55 -4.60 8.18 10.61
CA PHE A 55 -3.77 8.58 11.74
C PHE A 55 -2.54 9.37 11.26
N LEU A 56 -1.84 8.89 10.23
CA LEU A 56 -0.67 9.59 9.69
C LEU A 56 -1.03 10.92 9.02
N LYS A 57 -2.18 11.01 8.35
CA LYS A 57 -2.65 12.23 7.67
C LYS A 57 -3.24 13.27 8.64
N TYR A 58 -4.01 12.81 9.64
CA TYR A 58 -4.90 13.67 10.43
C TYR A 58 -4.71 13.54 11.95
N GLY A 59 -3.85 12.64 12.44
CA GLY A 59 -3.70 12.35 13.88
C GLY A 59 -3.34 13.59 14.72
N LYS A 60 -2.45 14.46 14.23
CA LYS A 60 -2.14 15.74 14.91
C LYS A 60 -3.35 16.67 14.98
N LEU A 61 -4.15 16.71 13.92
CA LEU A 61 -5.36 17.53 13.87
C LEU A 61 -6.40 17.00 14.87
N PHE A 62 -6.58 15.69 14.92
CA PHE A 62 -7.47 15.00 15.86
C PHE A 62 -7.04 15.19 17.33
N ALA A 63 -5.73 15.16 17.62
CA ALA A 63 -5.20 15.37 18.97
C ALA A 63 -5.26 16.84 19.45
N SER A 64 -5.20 17.81 18.53
CA SER A 64 -5.10 19.23 18.88
C SER A 64 -6.40 19.88 19.38
N ASN A 65 -7.54 19.18 19.33
CA ASN A 65 -8.88 19.55 19.83
C ASN A 65 -9.43 20.95 19.48
N LYS A 66 -8.73 21.77 18.66
CA LYS A 66 -8.92 23.21 18.76
C LYS A 66 -10.24 23.75 18.19
N TYR A 67 -10.90 23.07 17.25
CA TYR A 67 -12.27 23.41 16.78
C TYR A 67 -12.83 22.19 16.02
N PHE A 68 -13.67 21.35 16.65
CA PHE A 68 -14.24 20.07 16.14
C PHE A 68 -14.23 19.94 14.60
N PHE A 69 -13.13 19.39 14.08
CA PHE A 69 -12.86 19.02 12.69
C PHE A 69 -13.34 20.00 11.61
N LYS A 70 -12.62 21.11 11.40
CA LYS A 70 -12.76 22.04 10.26
C LYS A 70 -12.95 21.31 8.90
N ASN A 71 -14.19 20.93 8.59
CA ASN A 71 -14.65 20.11 7.45
C ASN A 71 -13.98 18.72 7.32
N LYS A 72 -13.75 18.01 8.43
CA LYS A 72 -13.12 16.66 8.43
C LYS A 72 -13.83 15.63 9.30
N THR A 73 -15.02 15.96 9.80
CA THR A 73 -15.81 15.12 10.72
C THR A 73 -16.15 13.77 10.09
N GLU A 74 -16.44 13.73 8.80
CA GLU A 74 -16.77 12.51 8.07
C GLU A 74 -15.59 11.53 8.01
N ILE A 75 -14.37 12.04 7.85
CA ILE A 75 -13.15 11.21 7.86
C ILE A 75 -12.90 10.65 9.26
N PHE A 76 -13.15 11.46 10.29
CA PHE A 76 -13.07 10.99 11.67
C PHE A 76 -14.08 9.88 11.95
N ILE A 77 -15.34 10.05 11.54
CA ILE A 77 -16.40 9.02 11.67
C ILE A 77 -16.00 7.74 10.96
N VAL A 78 -15.51 7.81 9.72
CA VAL A 78 -15.01 6.62 8.98
C VAL A 78 -13.87 5.95 9.73
N SER A 79 -12.94 6.73 10.29
CA SER A 79 -11.81 6.18 11.03
C SER A 79 -12.27 5.48 12.31
N LEU A 80 -13.29 6.02 12.98
CA LEU A 80 -13.87 5.48 14.22
C LEU A 80 -14.66 4.19 13.95
N LEU A 81 -15.49 4.17 12.91
CA LEU A 81 -16.17 2.95 12.45
C LEU A 81 -15.18 1.87 12.02
N ALA A 82 -14.16 2.23 11.23
CA ALA A 82 -13.09 1.30 10.85
C ALA A 82 -12.36 0.75 12.09
N SER A 83 -12.20 1.55 13.15
CA SER A 83 -11.55 1.12 14.39
C SER A 83 -12.37 0.06 15.12
N PHE A 84 -13.69 0.22 15.20
CA PHE A 84 -14.57 -0.80 15.77
C PHE A 84 -14.54 -2.10 14.96
N GLU A 85 -14.68 -2.01 13.63
CA GLU A 85 -14.64 -3.19 12.75
C GLU A 85 -13.28 -3.89 12.82
N MET A 86 -12.17 -3.15 12.79
CA MET A 86 -10.83 -3.72 12.91
C MET A 86 -10.68 -4.48 14.23
N VAL A 87 -11.12 -3.91 15.36
CA VAL A 87 -11.04 -4.58 16.66
C VAL A 87 -11.92 -5.84 16.67
N PHE A 88 -13.14 -5.75 16.15
CA PHE A 88 -14.06 -6.90 16.07
C PHE A 88 -13.44 -8.09 15.32
N TYR A 89 -12.87 -7.87 14.13
CA TYR A 89 -12.21 -8.94 13.38
C TYR A 89 -10.86 -9.35 14.00
N PHE A 90 -10.12 -8.42 14.59
CA PHE A 90 -8.84 -8.70 15.24
C PHE A 90 -8.99 -9.67 16.40
N LEU A 91 -10.04 -9.51 17.22
CA LEU A 91 -10.31 -10.39 18.35
C LEU A 91 -10.53 -11.85 17.93
N GLN A 92 -10.97 -12.09 16.69
CA GLN A 92 -11.23 -13.42 16.13
C GLN A 92 -9.98 -14.09 15.50
N LEU A 93 -8.84 -13.40 15.45
CA LEU A 93 -7.60 -13.96 14.90
C LEU A 93 -6.88 -14.87 15.91
N SER A 94 -6.01 -15.76 15.39
CA SER A 94 -5.09 -16.54 16.22
C SER A 94 -4.08 -15.64 16.94
N ASN A 95 -3.56 -16.11 18.08
CA ASN A 95 -2.63 -15.32 18.90
C ASN A 95 -1.32 -14.98 18.15
N GLU A 96 -0.84 -15.88 17.30
CA GLU A 96 0.35 -15.66 16.47
C GLU A 96 0.16 -14.50 15.48
N ILE A 97 -0.97 -14.49 14.76
CA ILE A 97 -1.31 -13.42 13.82
C ILE A 97 -1.51 -12.10 14.59
N LYS A 98 -2.21 -12.13 15.73
CA LYS A 98 -2.38 -10.94 16.59
C LYS A 98 -1.03 -10.35 16.99
N LEU A 99 -0.10 -11.18 17.45
CA LEU A 99 1.24 -10.73 17.86
C LEU A 99 2.00 -10.10 16.70
N ALA A 100 2.00 -10.73 15.52
CA ALA A 100 2.66 -10.19 14.33
C ALA A 100 2.06 -8.83 13.90
N LEU A 101 0.73 -8.70 13.96
CA LEU A 101 0.05 -7.43 13.68
C LEU A 101 0.35 -6.36 14.74
N CYS A 102 0.48 -6.71 16.01
CA CYS A 102 0.90 -5.77 17.04
C CYS A 102 2.34 -5.28 16.81
N GLN A 103 3.26 -6.17 16.44
CA GLN A 103 4.64 -5.82 16.12
C GLN A 103 4.72 -4.81 14.97
N ILE A 104 4.02 -5.07 13.86
CA ILE A 104 4.02 -4.13 12.73
C ILE A 104 3.24 -2.85 13.04
N GLY A 105 2.20 -2.93 13.87
CA GLY A 105 1.47 -1.77 14.38
C GLY A 105 2.38 -0.79 15.14
N ILE A 106 3.32 -1.30 15.94
CA ILE A 106 4.34 -0.47 16.61
C ILE A 106 5.20 0.26 15.58
N VAL A 107 5.64 -0.41 14.51
CA VAL A 107 6.42 0.22 13.44
C VAL A 107 5.64 1.35 12.77
N VAL A 108 4.35 1.14 12.49
CA VAL A 108 3.46 2.18 11.93
C VAL A 108 3.31 3.37 12.87
N LEU A 109 3.16 3.13 14.18
CA LEU A 109 3.08 4.20 15.18
C LEU A 109 4.39 5.00 15.30
N LEU A 110 5.54 4.35 15.08
CA LEU A 110 6.85 4.99 15.11
C LEU A 110 7.22 5.69 13.80
N TYR A 111 6.51 5.41 12.69
CA TYR A 111 6.79 6.00 11.38
C TYR A 111 6.88 7.54 11.36
N PRO A 112 6.05 8.33 12.09
CA PRO A 112 6.21 9.79 12.16
C PRO A 112 7.59 10.25 12.63
N PHE A 113 8.28 9.45 13.45
CA PHE A 113 9.66 9.73 13.89
C PHE A 113 10.67 9.40 12.79
N PHE A 114 10.51 8.24 12.14
CA PHE A 114 11.42 7.78 11.08
C PHE A 114 11.29 8.56 9.77
N ARG A 115 10.10 9.12 9.47
CA ARG A 115 9.84 9.89 8.23
C ARG A 115 10.77 11.09 8.06
N LYS A 116 11.40 11.58 9.14
CA LYS A 116 12.43 12.64 9.07
C LYS A 116 13.68 12.19 8.31
N TYR A 117 14.01 10.89 8.36
CA TYR A 117 15.14 10.28 7.65
C TYR A 117 14.68 9.81 6.28
N GLY A 118 14.58 10.79 5.38
CA GLY A 118 13.91 10.75 4.10
C GLY A 118 13.95 9.48 3.25
N ILE A 119 15.13 8.87 3.09
CA ILE A 119 15.34 7.67 2.27
C ILE A 119 14.50 6.51 2.80
N PHE A 120 14.51 6.30 4.12
CA PHE A 120 13.90 5.13 4.74
C PHE A 120 12.37 5.22 4.75
N LYS A 121 11.79 6.40 4.52
CA LYS A 121 10.35 6.63 4.53
C LYS A 121 9.62 5.62 3.64
N MET A 122 9.95 5.56 2.34
CA MET A 122 9.24 4.68 1.41
C MET A 122 9.55 3.20 1.66
N PHE A 123 10.77 2.87 2.10
CA PHE A 123 11.16 1.50 2.38
C PHE A 123 10.48 0.95 3.64
N ILE A 124 10.26 1.77 4.67
CA ILE A 124 9.47 1.38 5.86
C ILE A 124 8.03 1.10 5.47
N VAL A 125 7.42 1.95 4.63
CA VAL A 125 6.06 1.73 4.13
C VAL A 125 5.99 0.43 3.31
N ALA A 126 6.93 0.23 2.39
CA ALA A 126 7.00 -1.00 1.60
C ALA A 126 7.19 -2.24 2.47
N PHE A 127 8.04 -2.16 3.49
CA PHE A 127 8.24 -3.23 4.46
C PHE A 127 6.96 -3.55 5.22
N CYS A 128 6.27 -2.52 5.75
CA CYS A 128 5.02 -2.72 6.49
C CYS A 128 3.96 -3.40 5.63
N ILE A 129 3.77 -2.93 4.39
CA ILE A 129 2.78 -3.49 3.47
C ILE A 129 3.17 -4.93 3.09
N THR A 130 4.43 -5.22 2.75
CA THR A 130 4.87 -6.59 2.46
C THR A 130 4.67 -7.51 3.67
N PHE A 131 5.01 -7.05 4.86
CA PHE A 131 4.83 -7.81 6.09
C PHE A 131 3.37 -8.21 6.29
N ILE A 132 2.43 -7.26 6.23
CA ILE A 132 1.01 -7.57 6.44
C ILE A 132 0.36 -8.35 5.29
N THR A 133 0.80 -8.14 4.05
CA THR A 133 0.13 -8.72 2.86
C THR A 133 0.70 -10.06 2.43
N VAL A 134 1.91 -10.43 2.90
CA VAL A 134 2.55 -11.71 2.56
C VAL A 134 2.96 -12.46 3.82
N TYR A 135 3.81 -11.86 4.66
CA TYR A 135 4.37 -12.55 5.83
C TYR A 135 3.28 -13.01 6.81
N VAL A 136 2.38 -12.10 7.20
CA VAL A 136 1.32 -12.42 8.17
C VAL A 136 0.31 -13.41 7.59
N ILE A 137 0.02 -13.32 6.29
CA ILE A 137 -0.95 -14.20 5.62
C ILE A 137 -0.47 -15.64 5.59
N ALA A 138 0.80 -15.83 5.29
CA ALA A 138 1.38 -17.16 5.16
C ALA A 138 2.25 -17.53 6.37
N LEU A 139 1.97 -16.94 7.54
CA LEU A 139 2.70 -17.20 8.79
C LEU A 139 2.61 -18.68 9.19
N GLN A 140 1.50 -19.33 8.82
CA GLN A 140 1.25 -20.75 9.04
C GLN A 140 1.78 -21.65 7.90
N ASP A 141 2.17 -21.06 6.77
CA ASP A 141 2.70 -21.76 5.61
C ASP A 141 4.21 -21.56 5.50
N LYS A 142 4.92 -22.47 4.82
CA LYS A 142 6.34 -22.27 4.51
C LYS A 142 6.47 -21.22 3.40
N ILE A 143 6.50 -19.95 3.77
CA ILE A 143 6.78 -18.86 2.83
C ILE A 143 8.20 -18.99 2.31
N GLN A 144 8.34 -19.06 1.00
CA GLN A 144 9.62 -18.84 0.36
C GLN A 144 9.96 -17.34 0.43
N ALA A 145 11.14 -17.00 0.94
CA ALA A 145 11.63 -15.62 1.07
C ALA A 145 11.55 -14.82 -0.25
N ILE A 146 11.49 -15.52 -1.38
CA ILE A 146 11.27 -14.97 -2.71
C ILE A 146 9.99 -14.14 -2.83
N TYR A 147 8.85 -14.60 -2.27
CA TYR A 147 7.57 -13.91 -2.38
C TYR A 147 7.59 -12.61 -1.58
N LEU A 148 8.27 -12.60 -0.43
CA LEU A 148 8.49 -11.40 0.37
C LEU A 148 9.33 -10.38 -0.39
N LEU A 149 10.44 -10.83 -0.98
CA LEU A 149 11.34 -9.97 -1.74
C LEU A 149 10.64 -9.37 -2.98
N GLN A 150 9.94 -10.20 -3.75
CA GLN A 150 9.21 -9.77 -4.93
C GLN A 150 8.11 -8.77 -4.57
N ARG A 151 7.30 -9.06 -3.53
CA ARG A 151 6.27 -8.11 -3.07
C ARG A 151 6.90 -6.80 -2.62
N PHE A 152 7.98 -6.84 -1.83
CA PHE A 152 8.69 -5.64 -1.39
C PHE A 152 9.15 -4.77 -2.57
N PHE A 153 9.77 -5.36 -3.60
CA PHE A 153 10.17 -4.64 -4.80
C PHE A 153 8.97 -4.04 -5.53
N ILE A 154 7.87 -4.78 -5.69
CA ILE A 154 6.64 -4.25 -6.31
C ILE A 154 6.09 -3.07 -5.53
N ILE A 155 6.02 -3.13 -4.20
CA ILE A 155 5.52 -2.01 -3.38
C ILE A 155 6.45 -0.80 -3.48
N VAL A 156 7.78 -1.00 -3.44
CA VAL A 156 8.75 0.09 -3.69
C VAL A 156 8.48 0.75 -5.04
N CYS A 157 8.28 -0.03 -6.10
CA CYS A 157 7.97 0.48 -7.43
C CYS A 157 6.64 1.22 -7.51
N LEU A 158 5.59 0.76 -6.81
CA LEU A 158 4.32 1.46 -6.71
C LEU A 158 4.43 2.80 -5.97
N LEU A 159 5.35 2.93 -5.02
CA LEU A 159 5.59 4.17 -4.28
C LEU A 159 6.44 5.20 -5.06
N ILE A 160 7.24 4.78 -6.04
CA ILE A 160 8.09 5.69 -6.83
C ILE A 160 7.27 6.80 -7.53
N PRO A 161 6.18 6.51 -8.25
CA PRO A 161 5.36 7.57 -8.85
C PRO A 161 4.81 8.56 -7.83
N LEU A 162 4.39 8.09 -6.64
CA LEU A 162 3.88 8.95 -5.57
C LEU A 162 4.99 9.90 -5.09
N GLU A 163 6.18 9.37 -4.79
CA GLU A 163 7.32 10.16 -4.35
C GLU A 163 7.78 11.19 -5.40
N ILE A 164 7.63 10.88 -6.70
CA ILE A 164 7.97 11.82 -7.79
C ILE A 164 6.92 12.94 -7.94
N VAL A 165 5.63 12.61 -7.82
CA VAL A 165 4.56 13.61 -7.92
C VAL A 165 4.57 14.55 -6.71
N ASP A 166 4.87 14.04 -5.51
CA ASP A 166 4.88 14.83 -4.28
C ASP A 166 6.12 15.73 -4.13
N LEU A 167 7.11 15.66 -5.03
CA LEU A 167 8.36 16.44 -4.96
C LEU A 167 8.16 17.95 -4.82
N GLU A 168 7.13 18.50 -5.46
CA GLU A 168 6.86 19.94 -5.46
C GLU A 168 6.10 20.41 -4.21
N ILE A 169 5.43 19.49 -3.52
CA ILE A 169 4.56 19.77 -2.37
C ILE A 169 5.30 19.48 -1.06
N ASP A 170 6.17 18.47 -1.06
CA ASP A 170 6.99 18.15 0.10
C ASP A 170 7.96 19.32 0.36
N ALA A 171 7.75 19.97 1.52
CA ALA A 171 8.61 21.05 1.99
C ALA A 171 10.08 20.60 2.03
N LYS A 172 11.02 21.55 1.83
CA LYS A 172 12.49 21.34 1.87
C LYS A 172 13.02 20.56 3.09
N SER A 173 12.19 20.35 4.13
CA SER A 173 12.51 19.62 5.35
C SER A 173 12.33 18.10 5.30
N ILE A 174 11.67 17.53 4.29
CA ILE A 174 11.54 16.07 4.12
C ILE A 174 12.34 15.68 2.90
N ILE A 175 13.41 14.93 3.11
CA ILE A 175 14.24 14.42 2.02
C ILE A 175 13.51 13.22 1.38
N THR A 176 13.41 13.11 0.07
CA THR A 176 12.82 11.94 -0.61
C THR A 176 13.84 11.26 -1.53
N LEU A 177 13.57 10.02 -1.96
CA LEU A 177 14.48 9.33 -2.88
C LEU A 177 14.73 10.14 -4.17
N PRO A 178 13.71 10.69 -4.86
CA PRO A 178 13.96 11.52 -6.03
C PRO A 178 14.66 12.85 -5.72
N GLN A 179 14.60 13.38 -4.50
CA GLN A 179 15.38 14.56 -4.11
C GLN A 179 16.87 14.25 -3.93
N ILE A 180 17.22 13.03 -3.51
CA ILE A 180 18.63 12.64 -3.25
C ILE A 180 19.34 12.26 -4.53
N ILE A 181 18.76 11.33 -5.29
CA ILE A 181 19.41 10.76 -6.49
C ILE A 181 18.89 11.36 -7.80
N GLY A 182 17.84 12.19 -7.73
CA GLY A 182 17.18 12.76 -8.89
C GLY A 182 16.07 11.85 -9.44
N THR A 183 15.12 12.46 -10.16
CA THR A 183 13.97 11.76 -10.78
C THR A 183 14.40 10.69 -11.77
N LYS A 184 15.37 10.99 -12.65
CA LYS A 184 15.88 10.03 -13.66
C LYS A 184 16.45 8.77 -13.02
N LYS A 185 17.32 8.91 -12.01
CA LYS A 185 17.93 7.76 -11.31
C LYS A 185 16.89 6.98 -10.50
N THR A 186 15.90 7.67 -9.93
CA THR A 186 14.81 7.00 -9.20
C THR A 186 13.94 6.15 -10.13
N LYS A 187 13.63 6.62 -11.34
CA LYS A 187 12.95 5.81 -12.35
C LYS A 187 13.78 4.60 -12.78
N LEU A 188 15.07 4.80 -13.04
CA LEU A 188 15.99 3.72 -13.41
C LEU A 188 16.08 2.65 -12.31
N PHE A 189 16.13 3.07 -11.04
CA PHE A 189 16.08 2.17 -9.89
C PHE A 189 14.77 1.34 -9.88
N GLY A 190 13.63 1.97 -10.13
CA GLY A 190 12.35 1.27 -10.27
C GLY A 190 12.37 0.22 -11.39
N TYR A 191 12.88 0.55 -12.58
CA TYR A 191 12.98 -0.41 -13.68
C TYR A 191 13.91 -1.59 -13.36
N PHE A 192 15.03 -1.33 -12.68
CA PHE A 192 15.90 -2.38 -12.20
C PHE A 192 15.17 -3.35 -11.25
N LEU A 193 14.39 -2.83 -10.29
CA LEU A 193 13.60 -3.67 -9.40
C LEU A 193 12.51 -4.46 -10.13
N LEU A 194 11.81 -3.86 -11.10
CA LEU A 194 10.79 -4.54 -11.91
C LEU A 194 11.41 -5.66 -12.76
N LEU A 195 12.60 -5.46 -13.33
CA LEU A 195 13.31 -6.50 -14.06
C LEU A 195 13.62 -7.69 -13.15
N ASN A 196 14.10 -7.43 -11.92
CA ASN A 196 14.31 -8.50 -10.94
C ASN A 196 12.99 -9.22 -10.63
N CYS A 197 11.89 -8.50 -10.41
CA CYS A 197 10.58 -9.13 -10.17
C CYS A 197 10.14 -10.06 -11.31
N PHE A 198 10.37 -9.65 -12.56
CA PHE A 198 10.07 -10.45 -13.74
C PHE A 198 10.93 -11.72 -13.82
N LEU A 199 12.24 -11.61 -13.55
CA LEU A 199 13.13 -12.78 -13.52
C LEU A 199 12.75 -13.78 -12.42
N LEU A 200 12.36 -13.28 -11.24
CA LEU A 200 11.87 -14.15 -10.16
C LEU A 200 10.57 -14.84 -10.55
N ASP A 201 9.65 -14.13 -11.20
CA ASP A 201 8.37 -14.70 -11.64
C ASP A 201 8.56 -15.83 -12.68
N LEU A 202 9.48 -15.65 -13.64
CA LEU A 202 9.82 -16.70 -14.61
C LEU A 202 10.43 -17.95 -13.96
N TYR A 203 11.11 -17.80 -12.83
CA TYR A 203 11.76 -18.92 -12.15
C TYR A 203 10.79 -19.70 -11.24
N TYR A 204 9.91 -19.01 -10.51
CA TYR A 204 9.08 -19.63 -9.46
C TYR A 204 7.64 -19.92 -9.87
N THR A 205 7.11 -19.25 -10.89
CA THR A 205 5.69 -19.36 -11.23
C THR A 205 5.49 -20.43 -12.30
N GLU A 206 4.91 -21.57 -11.90
CA GLU A 206 4.68 -22.71 -12.80
C GLU A 206 3.54 -22.45 -13.80
N LEU A 207 2.48 -21.77 -13.36
CA LEU A 207 1.30 -21.51 -14.18
C LEU A 207 1.55 -20.34 -15.14
N LYS A 208 1.56 -20.65 -16.45
CA LYS A 208 1.77 -19.67 -17.52
C LYS A 208 0.83 -18.47 -17.45
N ILE A 209 -0.42 -18.68 -17.05
CA ILE A 209 -1.41 -17.59 -16.95
C ILE A 209 -1.01 -16.56 -15.88
N TYR A 210 -0.47 -16.99 -14.75
CA TYR A 210 0.00 -16.10 -13.69
C TYR A 210 1.21 -15.30 -14.15
N VAL A 211 2.15 -15.92 -14.88
CA VAL A 211 3.29 -15.21 -15.48
C VAL A 211 2.82 -14.11 -16.43
N ILE A 212 1.82 -14.38 -17.27
CA ILE A 212 1.28 -13.39 -18.21
C ILE A 212 0.64 -12.21 -17.45
N ILE A 213 -0.21 -12.50 -16.45
CA ILE A 213 -0.87 -11.46 -15.64
C ILE A 213 0.17 -10.63 -14.89
N ASN A 214 1.13 -11.27 -14.22
CA ASN A 214 2.19 -10.59 -13.47
C ASN A 214 3.04 -9.72 -14.40
N THR A 215 3.43 -10.22 -15.58
CA THR A 215 4.17 -9.45 -16.59
C THR A 215 3.40 -8.22 -17.05
N PHE A 216 2.10 -8.36 -17.29
CA PHE A 216 1.23 -7.23 -17.63
C PHE A 216 1.21 -6.18 -16.51
N ILE A 217 1.08 -6.61 -15.25
CA ILE A 217 1.09 -5.71 -14.09
C ILE A 217 2.44 -5.02 -13.92
N LEU A 218 3.57 -5.73 -14.04
CA LEU A 218 4.91 -5.13 -13.98
C LEU A 218 5.11 -4.09 -15.09
N THR A 219 4.61 -4.38 -16.30
CA THR A 219 4.64 -3.44 -17.42
C THR A 219 3.80 -2.19 -17.14
N LEU A 220 2.61 -2.37 -16.56
CA LEU A 220 1.75 -1.26 -16.17
C LEU A 220 2.43 -0.36 -15.12
N ILE A 221 3.07 -0.95 -14.10
CA ILE A 221 3.85 -0.19 -13.10
C ILE A 221 4.99 0.57 -13.79
N ALA A 222 5.71 -0.06 -14.72
CA ALA A 222 6.77 0.61 -15.48
C ALA A 222 6.26 1.83 -16.26
N LEU A 223 5.07 1.73 -16.88
CA LEU A 223 4.44 2.88 -17.57
C LEU A 223 4.11 4.02 -16.61
N PHE A 224 3.56 3.73 -15.42
CA PHE A 224 3.30 4.76 -14.42
C PHE A 224 4.58 5.42 -13.90
N ILE A 225 5.65 4.65 -13.71
CA ILE A 225 6.98 5.20 -13.40
C ILE A 225 7.47 6.10 -14.53
N PHE A 226 7.34 5.67 -15.79
CA PHE A 226 7.74 6.45 -16.96
C PHE A 226 7.02 7.80 -17.02
N PHE A 227 5.70 7.80 -16.86
CA PHE A 227 4.87 9.01 -16.97
C PHE A 227 4.85 9.91 -15.73
N SER A 228 5.43 9.47 -14.60
CA SER A 228 5.50 10.27 -13.37
C SER A 228 6.38 11.53 -13.53
N SER A 229 5.89 12.67 -13.07
CA SER A 229 6.61 13.95 -13.01
C SER A 229 5.95 14.87 -11.97
N GLY A 230 6.68 15.89 -11.49
CA GLY A 230 6.16 16.85 -10.49
C GLY A 230 4.88 17.57 -10.94
N ASN A 231 4.74 17.85 -12.24
CA ASN A 231 3.58 18.52 -12.82
C ASN A 231 2.31 17.63 -12.95
N ARG A 232 2.35 16.36 -12.53
CA ARG A 232 1.17 15.47 -12.64
C ARG A 232 0.12 15.81 -11.59
N SER A 233 -1.14 15.49 -11.91
CA SER A 233 -2.24 15.67 -10.95
C SER A 233 -2.10 14.72 -9.77
N LYS A 234 -2.60 15.10 -8.59
CA LYS A 234 -2.62 14.21 -7.42
C LYS A 234 -3.35 12.89 -7.68
N TYR A 235 -4.40 12.90 -8.50
CA TYR A 235 -5.14 11.68 -8.86
C TYR A 235 -4.30 10.73 -9.72
N PHE A 236 -3.26 11.20 -10.43
CA PHE A 236 -2.33 10.31 -11.15
C PHE A 236 -1.73 9.29 -10.19
N ALA A 237 -1.19 9.75 -9.05
CA ALA A 237 -0.55 8.87 -8.10
C ALA A 237 -1.56 8.27 -7.10
N SER A 238 -2.35 9.11 -6.42
CA SER A 238 -3.26 8.69 -5.33
C SER A 238 -4.53 7.95 -5.78
N PHE A 239 -4.72 7.73 -7.08
CA PHE A 239 -5.81 6.89 -7.58
C PHE A 239 -5.31 5.91 -8.62
N TRP A 240 -4.74 6.37 -9.74
CA TRP A 240 -4.41 5.45 -10.83
C TRP A 240 -3.29 4.46 -10.47
N VAL A 241 -2.22 4.92 -9.82
CA VAL A 241 -1.12 4.03 -9.39
C VAL A 241 -1.59 3.10 -8.26
N GLU A 242 -2.31 3.64 -7.28
CA GLU A 242 -2.87 2.85 -6.17
C GLU A 242 -3.96 1.85 -6.62
N SER A 243 -4.55 2.03 -7.81
CA SER A 243 -5.51 1.07 -8.39
C SER A 243 -4.86 -0.18 -8.98
N ILE A 244 -3.54 -0.19 -9.20
CA ILE A 244 -2.85 -1.33 -9.86
C ILE A 244 -3.04 -2.65 -9.10
N PRO A 245 -2.89 -2.72 -7.75
CA PRO A 245 -3.20 -3.94 -7.01
C PRO A 245 -4.64 -4.41 -7.15
N ILE A 246 -5.59 -3.49 -7.29
CA ILE A 246 -7.02 -3.81 -7.47
C ILE A 246 -7.22 -4.49 -8.83
N LEU A 247 -6.66 -3.89 -9.89
CA LEU A 247 -6.70 -4.48 -11.23
C LEU A 247 -6.01 -5.86 -11.25
N TRP A 248 -4.86 -6.00 -10.60
CA TRP A 248 -4.15 -7.27 -10.52
C TRP A 248 -5.02 -8.35 -9.87
N TRP A 249 -5.64 -8.04 -8.72
CA TRP A 249 -6.54 -8.98 -8.07
C TRP A 249 -7.74 -9.36 -8.96
N LEU A 250 -8.38 -8.39 -9.63
CA LEU A 250 -9.49 -8.65 -10.55
C LEU A 250 -9.08 -9.55 -11.72
N LEU A 251 -7.90 -9.34 -12.31
CA LEU A 251 -7.39 -10.20 -13.37
C LEU A 251 -7.16 -11.63 -12.87
N LEU A 252 -6.61 -11.80 -11.67
CA LEU A 252 -6.48 -13.14 -11.10
C LEU A 252 -7.85 -13.78 -10.93
N LEU A 253 -8.83 -13.11 -10.30
CA LEU A 253 -10.17 -13.67 -10.12
C LEU A 253 -10.88 -14.11 -11.41
N ILE A 254 -10.61 -13.45 -12.54
CA ILE A 254 -11.22 -13.78 -13.83
C ILE A 254 -10.53 -14.97 -14.51
N PHE A 255 -9.24 -15.15 -14.27
CA PHE A 255 -8.38 -16.08 -15.00
C PHE A 255 -7.74 -17.19 -14.14
N SER A 256 -8.00 -17.22 -12.83
CA SER A 256 -7.62 -18.27 -11.86
C SER A 256 -8.80 -19.18 -11.55
#